data_AF-A0A932UNI2-F1
#
_entry.id   AF-A0A932UNI2-F1
#
_cell.length_a   1.000
_cell.length_b   1.000
_cell.length_c   1.000
_cell.angle_alpha   90.00
_cell.angle_beta   90.00
_cell.angle_gamma   90.00
#
_symmetry.space_group_name_H-M   'P 1'
#
loop_
_entity.id
_entity.type
_entity.pdbx_description
1 polymer ?
#
loop_
_entity_poly.entity_id
_entity_poly.type
_entity_poly.pdbx_seq_one_letter_code
_entity_poly.pdbx_strand_id
1 'polypeptide(L)'
;EITPATLPSEVQLWNALANATWMPINIHRLIANAVFGGSIVAAYAGYRFLAAKTDEERAHYDWMGYVGNFIAISTFIVLPFAGYWLGREIYAYNQSMGITMMGGFMSWLWIIQAVLIGVLFLAANYYLWIGMQRIPGAERYMPYTKWMLLILVVCWIVWATPHTMIATREEQAAMGGQYHPLLDVLGVMSAKNTAVNVMILTTFLSFLLYRRANKHPVVPWAASGTAIQGAMFALAAAVVLFYGVYGYFVEDVVRIGFSVYQVLAVLACIIAVTVIDLALLRGAESRGEIRWGHMPPRSQYALFVLAVTFTWLMGLMGFARSGIRQHWHVWEVMRDTSPYAATPGLGYAANMISACVLIFLGLVAFIFWLGGLAEHAMTKHQPAEA
;
A
#
# COMPACT_ATOMS: atom_id res chain seq x y z
N GLU A 1 -2.34 37.25 -5.71
CA GLU A 1 -1.70 36.06 -6.29
C GLU A 1 -0.29 36.00 -5.72
N ILE A 2 0.13 34.87 -5.13
CA ILE A 2 1.50 34.73 -4.61
C ILE A 2 2.39 34.28 -5.76
N THR A 3 3.45 35.02 -6.03
CA THR A 3 4.45 34.69 -7.04
C THR A 3 5.79 34.40 -6.36
N PRO A 4 6.78 33.81 -7.04
CA PRO A 4 8.13 33.66 -6.50
C PRO A 4 8.80 34.98 -6.08
N ALA A 5 8.27 36.13 -6.51
CA ALA A 5 8.75 37.46 -6.13
C ALA A 5 8.04 38.04 -4.89
N THR A 6 6.96 37.42 -4.40
CA THR A 6 6.25 37.86 -3.20
C THR A 6 7.14 37.65 -1.98
N LEU A 7 7.37 38.72 -1.19
CA LEU A 7 8.20 38.61 0.00
C LEU A 7 7.50 37.74 1.06
N PRO A 8 8.23 36.94 1.87
CA PRO A 8 7.62 36.11 2.91
C PRO A 8 6.73 36.90 3.88
N SER A 9 7.06 38.16 4.16
CA SER A 9 6.27 39.07 5.00
C SER A 9 4.93 39.51 4.39
N GLU A 10 4.78 39.37 3.07
CA GLU A 10 3.58 39.74 2.31
C GLU A 10 2.63 38.55 2.11
N VAL A 11 3.07 37.33 2.47
CA VAL A 11 2.25 36.13 2.41
C VAL A 11 1.24 36.14 3.55
N GLN A 12 -0.04 36.33 3.20
CA GLN A 12 -1.13 36.19 4.15
C GLN A 12 -1.19 34.76 4.73
N LEU A 13 -1.53 34.65 6.00
CA LEU A 13 -1.61 33.36 6.73
C LEU A 13 -2.42 32.30 5.98
N TRP A 14 -3.58 32.68 5.43
CA TRP A 14 -4.42 31.76 4.68
C TRP A 14 -3.70 31.18 3.47
N ASN A 15 -2.94 31.99 2.74
CA ASN A 15 -2.22 31.52 1.56
C ASN A 15 -0.99 30.66 1.94
N ALA A 16 -0.38 30.89 3.11
CA ALA A 16 0.65 30.01 3.64
C ALA A 16 0.09 28.62 3.99
N LEU A 17 -1.13 28.57 4.55
CA LEU A 17 -1.83 27.33 4.87
C LEU A 17 -2.36 26.63 3.60
N ALA A 18 -3.03 27.38 2.73
CA ALA A 18 -3.73 26.89 1.54
C ALA A 18 -2.82 26.73 0.31
N ASN A 19 -1.69 26.05 0.50
CA ASN A 19 -0.76 25.75 -0.59
C ASN A 19 -1.11 24.44 -1.33
N ALA A 20 -0.52 24.24 -2.50
CA ALA A 20 -0.78 23.10 -3.39
C ALA A 20 -0.57 21.74 -2.71
N THR A 21 0.29 21.64 -1.70
CA THR A 21 0.55 20.37 -1.01
C THR A 21 -0.41 20.06 0.13
N TRP A 22 -1.18 21.05 0.62
CA TRP A 22 -2.01 20.92 1.84
C TRP A 22 -3.07 19.82 1.74
N MET A 23 -3.88 19.82 0.69
CA MET A 23 -4.91 18.79 0.51
C MET A 23 -4.32 17.41 0.13
N PRO A 24 -3.40 17.31 -0.84
CA PRO A 24 -2.77 16.04 -1.18
C PRO A 24 -2.11 15.35 0.02
N ILE A 25 -1.36 16.09 0.87
CA ILE A 25 -0.69 15.49 2.03
C ILE A 25 -1.69 15.01 3.07
N ASN A 26 -2.77 15.77 3.32
CA ASN A 26 -3.78 15.37 4.30
C ASN A 26 -4.58 14.16 3.84
N ILE A 27 -4.94 14.10 2.55
CA ILE A 27 -5.63 12.93 1.98
C ILE A 27 -4.72 11.70 2.04
N HIS A 28 -3.45 11.84 1.65
CA HIS A 28 -2.49 10.74 1.75
C HIS A 28 -2.31 10.26 3.21
N ARG A 29 -2.20 11.20 4.18
CA ARG A 29 -2.07 10.87 5.61
C ARG A 29 -3.32 10.19 6.16
N LEU A 30 -4.51 10.68 5.82
CA LEU A 30 -5.77 10.09 6.25
C LEU A 30 -5.87 8.64 5.79
N ILE A 31 -5.61 8.39 4.51
CA ILE A 31 -5.62 7.04 3.95
C ILE A 31 -4.53 6.18 4.61
N ALA A 32 -3.30 6.69 4.72
CA ALA A 32 -2.20 5.95 5.34
C ALA A 32 -2.47 5.58 6.81
N ASN A 33 -3.09 6.48 7.57
CA ASN A 33 -3.48 6.21 8.97
C ASN A 33 -4.60 5.17 9.05
N ALA A 34 -5.54 5.16 8.11
CA ALA A 34 -6.56 4.12 8.04
C ALA A 34 -5.96 2.75 7.72
N VAL A 35 -5.00 2.69 6.79
CA VAL A 35 -4.25 1.46 6.50
C VAL A 35 -3.53 0.97 7.74
N PHE A 36 -2.77 1.87 8.37
CA PHE A 36 -1.99 1.57 9.56
C PHE A 36 -2.87 1.08 10.71
N GLY A 37 -3.95 1.78 11.03
CA GLY A 37 -4.90 1.38 12.07
C GLY A 37 -5.50 0.01 11.81
N GLY A 38 -5.93 -0.26 10.57
CA GLY A 38 -6.41 -1.58 10.16
C GLY A 38 -5.37 -2.68 10.36
N SER A 39 -4.11 -2.41 9.99
CA SER A 39 -2.99 -3.35 10.18
C SER A 39 -2.68 -3.61 11.66
N ILE A 40 -2.69 -2.59 12.52
CA ILE A 40 -2.47 -2.77 13.98
C ILE A 40 -3.60 -3.58 14.61
N VAL A 41 -4.87 -3.28 14.26
CA VAL A 41 -6.03 -4.05 14.71
C VAL A 41 -5.93 -5.51 14.26
N ALA A 42 -5.52 -5.75 13.01
CA ALA A 42 -5.33 -7.10 12.49
C ALA A 42 -4.19 -7.84 13.21
N ALA A 43 -3.08 -7.16 13.52
CA ALA A 43 -1.99 -7.75 14.30
C ALA A 43 -2.44 -8.07 15.74
N TYR A 44 -3.19 -7.20 16.41
CA TYR A 44 -3.76 -7.50 17.72
C TYR A 44 -4.63 -8.76 17.67
N ALA A 45 -5.52 -8.82 16.68
CA ALA A 45 -6.38 -9.97 16.47
C ALA A 45 -5.58 -11.26 16.21
N GLY A 46 -4.50 -11.18 15.42
CA GLY A 46 -3.59 -12.31 15.20
C GLY A 46 -2.90 -12.78 16.49
N TYR A 47 -2.45 -11.86 17.34
CA TYR A 47 -1.90 -12.19 18.66
C TYR A 47 -2.93 -12.91 19.53
N ARG A 48 -4.14 -12.37 19.62
CA ARG A 48 -5.22 -12.95 20.42
C ARG A 48 -5.72 -14.28 19.87
N PHE A 49 -5.80 -14.44 18.55
CA PHE A 49 -6.14 -15.70 17.90
C PHE A 49 -5.15 -16.81 18.27
N LEU A 50 -3.85 -16.52 18.27
CA LEU A 50 -2.81 -17.48 18.64
C LEU A 50 -2.82 -17.82 20.13
N ALA A 51 -3.21 -16.87 20.98
CA ALA A 51 -3.32 -17.07 22.42
C ALA A 51 -4.68 -17.66 22.88
N ALA A 52 -5.68 -17.69 22.00
CA ALA A 52 -7.04 -18.12 22.31
C ALA A 52 -7.09 -19.59 22.76
N LYS A 53 -7.82 -19.84 23.84
CA LYS A 53 -7.96 -21.17 24.44
C LYS A 53 -9.25 -21.86 24.04
N THR A 54 -10.28 -21.07 23.72
CA THR A 54 -11.58 -21.58 23.28
C THR A 54 -11.78 -21.36 21.78
N ASP A 55 -12.66 -22.14 21.18
CA ASP A 55 -13.01 -21.98 19.77
C ASP A 55 -13.80 -20.70 19.51
N GLU A 56 -14.59 -20.25 20.49
CA GLU A 56 -15.34 -19.00 20.43
C GLU A 56 -14.42 -17.77 20.42
N GLU A 57 -13.42 -17.71 21.32
CA GLU A 57 -12.41 -16.64 21.31
C GLU A 57 -11.67 -16.64 19.97
N ARG A 58 -11.28 -17.83 19.50
CA ARG A 58 -10.56 -17.97 18.24
C ARG A 58 -11.40 -17.49 17.07
N ALA A 59 -12.70 -17.79 17.05
CA ALA A 59 -13.64 -17.30 16.05
C ALA A 59 -13.80 -15.78 16.08
N HIS A 60 -13.92 -15.18 17.27
CA HIS A 60 -14.02 -13.73 17.43
C HIS A 60 -12.77 -13.01 16.89
N TYR A 61 -11.58 -13.44 17.30
CA TYR A 61 -10.34 -12.82 16.84
C TYR A 61 -10.03 -13.11 15.38
N ASP A 62 -10.52 -14.22 14.83
CA ASP A 62 -10.46 -14.46 13.40
C ASP A 62 -11.28 -13.44 12.60
N TRP A 63 -12.51 -13.18 13.04
CA TRP A 63 -13.36 -12.14 12.47
C TRP A 63 -12.73 -10.75 12.60
N MET A 64 -12.19 -10.42 13.78
CA MET A 64 -11.52 -9.14 14.02
C MET A 64 -10.30 -8.97 13.10
N GLY A 65 -9.50 -10.03 12.92
CA GLY A 65 -8.35 -10.04 12.04
C GLY A 65 -8.74 -9.81 10.58
N TYR A 66 -9.84 -10.43 10.14
CA TYR A 66 -10.41 -10.19 8.82
C TYR A 66 -10.87 -8.76 8.62
N VAL A 67 -11.59 -8.17 9.58
CA VAL A 67 -12.07 -6.78 9.51
C VAL A 67 -10.89 -5.80 9.46
N GLY A 68 -9.89 -5.98 10.34
CA GLY A 68 -8.69 -5.15 10.35
C GLY A 68 -7.93 -5.23 9.02
N ASN A 69 -7.71 -6.45 8.50
CA ASN A 69 -7.08 -6.65 7.20
C ASN A 69 -7.90 -6.08 6.05
N PHE A 70 -9.23 -6.17 6.10
CA PHE A 70 -10.11 -5.58 5.08
C PHE A 70 -10.00 -4.05 5.07
N ILE A 71 -10.03 -3.40 6.22
CA ILE A 71 -9.81 -1.95 6.34
C ILE A 71 -8.43 -1.58 5.78
N ALA A 72 -7.40 -2.32 6.19
CA ALA A 72 -6.03 -2.09 5.74
C ALA A 72 -5.92 -2.18 4.21
N ILE A 73 -6.37 -3.27 3.59
CA ILE A 73 -6.25 -3.50 2.15
C ILE A 73 -7.11 -2.52 1.36
N SER A 74 -8.37 -2.32 1.74
CA SER A 74 -9.31 -1.46 1.00
C SER A 74 -8.86 0.00 0.95
N THR A 75 -8.18 0.47 1.99
CA THR A 75 -7.55 1.80 2.01
C THR A 75 -6.16 1.78 1.36
N PHE A 76 -5.44 0.67 1.43
CA PHE A 76 -4.11 0.54 0.85
C PHE A 76 -4.12 0.56 -0.68
N ILE A 77 -5.11 -0.06 -1.32
CA ILE A 77 -5.21 -0.07 -2.79
C ILE A 77 -5.38 1.33 -3.40
N VAL A 78 -5.87 2.31 -2.63
CA VAL A 78 -5.98 3.71 -3.08
C VAL A 78 -4.83 4.60 -2.61
N LEU A 79 -4.03 4.16 -1.63
CA LEU A 79 -2.93 4.93 -1.06
C LEU A 79 -1.86 5.33 -2.09
N PRO A 80 -1.41 4.44 -3.01
CA PRO A 80 -0.46 4.83 -4.05
C PRO A 80 -0.94 6.02 -4.87
N PHE A 81 -2.24 6.11 -5.18
CA PHE A 81 -2.81 7.20 -5.97
C PHE A 81 -2.70 8.55 -5.25
N ALA A 82 -3.01 8.58 -3.94
CA ALA A 82 -2.82 9.78 -3.13
C ALA A 82 -1.33 10.17 -3.05
N GLY A 83 -0.43 9.18 -3.01
CA GLY A 83 1.02 9.40 -3.07
C GLY A 83 1.49 9.99 -4.40
N TYR A 84 0.99 9.47 -5.53
CA TYR A 84 1.30 10.00 -6.86
C TYR A 84 0.81 11.43 -7.02
N TRP A 85 -0.40 11.73 -6.54
CA TRP A 85 -0.92 13.09 -6.56
C TRP A 85 -0.03 14.04 -5.77
N LEU A 86 0.33 13.68 -4.52
CA LEU A 86 1.26 14.47 -3.72
C LEU A 86 2.61 14.68 -4.42
N GLY A 87 3.19 13.61 -4.98
CA GLY A 87 4.46 13.69 -5.70
C GLY A 87 4.40 14.62 -6.92
N ARG A 88 3.29 14.59 -7.66
CA ARG A 88 3.04 15.47 -8.80
C ARG A 88 2.99 16.94 -8.38
N GLU A 89 2.29 17.28 -7.30
CA GLU A 89 2.23 18.67 -6.81
C GLU A 89 3.60 19.18 -6.37
N ILE A 90 4.41 18.35 -5.71
CA ILE A 90 5.79 18.70 -5.33
C ILE A 90 6.64 18.95 -6.59
N TYR A 91 6.54 18.08 -7.59
CA TYR A 91 7.29 18.20 -8.84
C TYR A 91 6.88 19.44 -9.64
N ALA A 92 5.59 19.74 -9.69
CA ALA A 92 5.05 20.93 -10.36
C ALA A 92 5.44 22.22 -9.65
N TYR A 93 5.56 22.19 -8.32
CA TYR A 93 6.04 23.33 -7.53
C TYR A 93 7.51 23.62 -7.79
N ASN A 94 8.38 22.60 -7.75
CA ASN A 94 9.81 22.78 -7.98
C ASN A 94 10.44 21.50 -8.58
N GLN A 95 10.93 21.62 -9.82
CA GLN A 95 11.57 20.51 -10.53
C GLN A 95 12.83 20.01 -9.83
N SER A 96 13.61 20.88 -9.19
CA SER A 96 14.83 20.49 -8.46
C SER A 96 14.51 19.63 -7.24
N MET A 97 13.44 19.95 -6.50
CA MET A 97 12.93 19.08 -5.43
C MET A 97 12.49 17.72 -5.99
N GLY A 98 11.80 17.72 -7.13
CA GLY A 98 11.39 16.49 -7.82
C GLY A 98 12.57 15.60 -8.23
N ILE A 99 13.62 16.20 -8.79
CA ILE A 99 14.86 15.52 -9.17
C ILE A 99 15.58 15.01 -7.92
N THR A 100 15.66 15.80 -6.85
CA THR A 100 16.26 15.38 -5.57
C THR A 100 15.51 14.19 -4.98
N MET A 101 14.18 14.20 -5.06
CA MET A 101 13.33 13.13 -4.55
C MET A 101 13.61 11.81 -5.28
N MET A 102 13.78 11.85 -6.60
CA MET A 102 13.95 10.65 -7.44
C MET A 102 15.41 10.33 -7.78
N GLY A 103 16.36 11.17 -7.36
CA GLY A 103 17.77 11.10 -7.72
C GLY A 103 18.68 10.74 -6.53
N GLY A 104 19.95 10.49 -6.83
CA GLY A 104 20.98 10.24 -5.83
C GLY A 104 20.63 9.10 -4.86
N PHE A 105 20.97 9.28 -3.57
CA PHE A 105 20.68 8.27 -2.55
C PHE A 105 19.18 8.13 -2.22
N MET A 106 18.37 9.16 -2.49
CA MET A 106 16.92 9.10 -2.27
C MET A 106 16.23 8.14 -3.23
N SER A 107 16.77 7.94 -4.45
CA SER A 107 16.27 6.93 -5.38
C SER A 107 16.24 5.52 -4.76
N TRP A 108 17.27 5.16 -4.00
CA TRP A 108 17.36 3.87 -3.28
C TRP A 108 16.35 3.75 -2.15
N LEU A 109 15.99 4.87 -1.51
CA LEU A 109 14.90 4.90 -0.53
C LEU A 109 13.58 4.48 -1.20
N TRP A 110 13.28 4.97 -2.41
CA TRP A 110 12.09 4.58 -3.16
C TRP A 110 12.09 3.11 -3.56
N ILE A 111 13.28 2.52 -3.81
CA ILE A 111 13.41 1.09 -4.05
C ILE A 111 13.10 0.29 -2.78
N ILE A 112 13.64 0.69 -1.62
CA ILE A 112 13.30 0.07 -0.33
C ILE A 112 11.79 0.16 -0.09
N GLN A 113 11.20 1.32 -0.34
CA GLN A 113 9.74 1.48 -0.28
C GLN A 113 9.00 0.50 -1.19
N ALA A 114 9.42 0.36 -2.46
CA ALA A 114 8.77 -0.56 -3.39
C ALA A 114 8.86 -2.02 -2.92
N VAL A 115 10.00 -2.41 -2.31
CA VAL A 115 10.17 -3.71 -1.67
C VAL A 115 9.16 -3.89 -0.52
N LEU A 116 9.08 -2.94 0.40
CA LEU A 116 8.13 -2.99 1.53
C LEU A 116 6.68 -3.04 1.06
N ILE A 117 6.31 -2.24 0.06
CA ILE A 117 4.95 -2.23 -0.50
C ILE A 117 4.61 -3.56 -1.17
N GLY A 118 5.54 -4.20 -1.88
CA GLY A 118 5.29 -5.52 -2.44
C GLY A 118 5.08 -6.60 -1.37
N VAL A 119 5.84 -6.54 -0.27
CA VAL A 119 5.61 -7.40 0.91
C VAL A 119 4.20 -7.19 1.47
N LEU A 120 3.74 -5.93 1.59
CA LEU A 120 2.39 -5.63 2.06
C LEU A 120 1.32 -6.24 1.14
N PHE A 121 1.45 -6.07 -0.19
CA PHE A 121 0.52 -6.67 -1.14
C PHE A 121 0.51 -8.20 -1.03
N LEU A 122 1.67 -8.85 -0.93
CA LEU A 122 1.75 -10.30 -0.81
C LEU A 122 1.16 -10.81 0.50
N ALA A 123 1.49 -10.20 1.64
CA ALA A 123 0.97 -10.60 2.95
C ALA A 123 -0.56 -10.44 3.03
N ALA A 124 -1.07 -9.31 2.54
CA ALA A 124 -2.50 -9.02 2.43
C ALA A 124 -3.26 -10.07 1.62
N ASN A 125 -2.76 -10.37 0.42
CA ASN A 125 -3.38 -11.34 -0.47
C ASN A 125 -3.25 -12.76 0.09
N TYR A 126 -2.09 -13.12 0.65
CA TYR A 126 -1.85 -14.41 1.28
C TYR A 126 -2.83 -14.69 2.44
N TYR A 127 -3.08 -13.70 3.29
CA TYR A 127 -4.09 -13.82 4.36
C TYR A 127 -5.48 -14.12 3.78
N LEU A 128 -5.92 -13.38 2.74
CA LEU A 128 -7.20 -13.62 2.08
C LEU A 128 -7.27 -15.02 1.46
N TRP A 129 -6.20 -15.46 0.80
CA TRP A 129 -6.17 -16.76 0.11
C TRP A 129 -6.20 -17.93 1.09
N ILE A 130 -5.48 -17.86 2.21
CA ILE A 130 -5.63 -18.86 3.27
C ILE A 130 -7.03 -18.80 3.87
N GLY A 131 -7.56 -17.60 4.07
CA GLY A 131 -8.91 -17.40 4.58
C GLY A 131 -10.01 -17.98 3.69
N MET A 132 -9.73 -18.31 2.42
CA MET A 132 -10.70 -19.04 1.60
C MET A 132 -10.94 -20.47 2.12
N GLN A 133 -9.99 -21.09 2.83
CA GLN A 133 -10.13 -22.45 3.36
C GLN A 133 -11.24 -22.57 4.42
N ARG A 134 -11.58 -21.48 5.11
CA ARG A 134 -12.68 -21.43 6.09
C ARG A 134 -14.05 -21.12 5.48
N ILE A 135 -14.12 -20.92 4.16
CA ILE A 135 -15.35 -20.49 3.48
C ILE A 135 -15.86 -21.61 2.57
N PRO A 136 -17.03 -22.22 2.87
CA PRO A 136 -17.66 -23.19 1.99
C PRO A 136 -17.94 -22.62 0.59
N GLY A 137 -17.53 -23.33 -0.46
CA GLY A 137 -17.71 -22.91 -1.85
C GLY A 137 -16.55 -22.09 -2.42
N ALA A 138 -15.52 -21.77 -1.62
CA ALA A 138 -14.32 -21.08 -2.06
C ALA A 138 -13.39 -21.95 -2.92
N GLU A 139 -13.56 -23.27 -2.89
CA GLU A 139 -12.74 -24.24 -3.63
C GLU A 139 -12.73 -23.94 -5.14
N ARG A 140 -13.82 -23.34 -5.63
CA ARG A 140 -13.97 -22.85 -7.02
C ARG A 140 -12.94 -21.79 -7.39
N TYR A 141 -12.50 -20.98 -6.44
CA TYR A 141 -11.62 -19.83 -6.67
C TYR A 141 -10.17 -20.09 -6.27
N MET A 142 -9.91 -21.07 -5.40
CA MET A 142 -8.56 -21.43 -4.94
C MET A 142 -7.55 -21.71 -6.08
N PRO A 143 -7.90 -22.38 -7.20
CA PRO A 143 -6.96 -22.63 -8.29
C PRO A 143 -6.41 -21.36 -8.97
N TYR A 144 -7.10 -20.22 -8.86
CA TYR A 144 -6.65 -18.96 -9.46
C TYR A 144 -5.57 -18.25 -8.64
N THR A 145 -5.44 -18.58 -7.35
CA THR A 145 -4.46 -17.94 -6.43
C THR A 145 -3.03 -18.01 -6.95
N LYS A 146 -2.62 -19.13 -7.56
CA LYS A 146 -1.26 -19.31 -8.13
C LYS A 146 -0.97 -18.33 -9.28
N TRP A 147 -1.96 -18.02 -10.11
CA TRP A 147 -1.81 -17.09 -11.23
C TRP A 147 -1.75 -15.65 -10.73
N MET A 148 -2.56 -15.32 -9.74
CA MET A 148 -2.53 -14.02 -9.08
C MET A 148 -1.22 -13.79 -8.35
N LEU A 149 -0.70 -14.81 -7.67
CA LEU A 149 0.63 -14.78 -7.05
C LEU A 149 1.72 -14.56 -8.11
N LEU A 150 1.67 -15.28 -9.24
CA LEU A 150 2.63 -15.09 -10.33
C LEU A 150 2.62 -13.63 -10.82
N ILE A 151 1.44 -13.07 -11.09
CA ILE A 151 1.29 -11.68 -11.54
C ILE A 151 1.84 -10.71 -10.49
N LEU A 152 1.49 -10.89 -9.21
CA LEU A 152 1.97 -10.03 -8.12
C LEU A 152 3.49 -10.09 -7.98
N VAL A 153 4.10 -11.28 -8.05
CA VAL A 153 5.56 -11.45 -7.96
C VAL A 153 6.27 -10.84 -9.15
N VAL A 154 5.80 -11.08 -10.37
CA VAL A 154 6.41 -10.50 -11.58
C VAL A 154 6.32 -8.98 -11.55
N CYS A 155 5.16 -8.42 -11.21
CA CYS A 155 5.00 -6.97 -11.09
C CYS A 155 5.85 -6.41 -9.95
N TRP A 156 5.96 -7.12 -8.83
CA TRP A 156 6.81 -6.69 -7.73
C TRP A 156 8.29 -6.64 -8.12
N ILE A 157 8.80 -7.64 -8.85
CA ILE A 157 10.17 -7.65 -9.39
C ILE A 157 10.40 -6.44 -10.30
N VAL A 158 9.47 -6.17 -11.23
CA VAL A 158 9.55 -4.99 -12.11
C VAL A 158 9.57 -3.71 -11.29
N TRP A 159 8.66 -3.56 -10.32
CA TRP A 159 8.55 -2.34 -9.54
C TRP A 159 9.78 -2.11 -8.65
N ALA A 160 10.34 -3.17 -8.07
CA ALA A 160 11.55 -3.12 -7.24
C ALA A 160 12.85 -2.93 -8.05
N THR A 161 12.79 -2.94 -9.38
CA THR A 161 14.00 -2.78 -10.21
C THR A 161 14.57 -1.36 -10.08
N PRO A 162 15.85 -1.19 -9.71
CA PRO A 162 16.49 0.13 -9.59
C PRO A 162 16.82 0.72 -10.97
N HIS A 163 16.64 2.02 -11.13
CA HIS A 163 17.06 2.73 -12.35
C HIS A 163 18.56 3.03 -12.36
N THR A 164 19.15 3.24 -11.17
CA THR A 164 20.58 3.53 -10.99
C THR A 164 21.25 2.45 -10.15
N MET A 165 22.49 2.09 -10.48
CA MET A 165 23.31 1.20 -9.66
C MET A 165 24.46 1.96 -9.00
N ILE A 166 24.81 1.56 -7.78
CA ILE A 166 26.07 1.99 -7.17
C ILE A 166 27.16 1.12 -7.80
N ALA A 167 27.77 1.65 -8.85
CA ALA A 167 28.77 0.95 -9.65
C ALA A 167 30.10 1.71 -9.61
N THR A 168 31.20 0.95 -9.55
CA THR A 168 32.56 1.45 -9.74
C THR A 168 32.75 1.95 -11.18
N ARG A 169 33.83 2.71 -11.41
CA ARG A 169 34.14 3.21 -12.76
C ARG A 169 34.36 2.09 -13.78
N GLU A 170 34.97 0.99 -13.35
CA GLU A 170 35.20 -0.20 -14.18
C GLU A 170 33.89 -0.87 -14.57
N GLU A 171 32.96 -1.02 -13.62
CA GLU A 171 31.62 -1.56 -13.88
C GLU A 171 30.81 -0.65 -14.82
N GLN A 172 30.90 0.68 -14.64
CA GLN A 172 30.26 1.64 -15.56
C GLN A 172 30.80 1.54 -16.98
N ALA A 173 32.12 1.39 -17.13
CA ALA A 173 32.74 1.17 -18.43
C ALA A 173 32.28 -0.17 -19.06
N ALA A 174 32.19 -1.23 -18.26
CA ALA A 174 31.71 -2.54 -18.70
C ALA A 174 30.23 -2.53 -19.12
N MET A 175 29.40 -1.70 -18.48
CA MET A 175 27.99 -1.52 -18.84
C MET A 175 27.78 -0.63 -20.08
N GLY A 176 28.83 0.02 -20.58
CA GLY A 176 28.73 0.94 -21.72
C GLY A 176 28.11 2.29 -21.37
N GLY A 177 28.04 2.65 -20.08
CA GLY A 177 27.45 3.91 -19.64
C GLY A 177 27.10 3.96 -18.15
N GLN A 178 26.39 5.02 -17.77
CA GLN A 178 25.95 5.23 -16.38
C GLN A 178 24.80 4.29 -15.97
N TYR A 179 24.04 3.77 -16.94
CA TYR A 179 22.85 2.95 -16.70
C TYR A 179 23.03 1.53 -17.23
N HIS A 180 22.50 0.55 -16.51
CA HIS A 180 22.54 -0.85 -16.93
C HIS A 180 21.48 -1.12 -18.01
N PRO A 181 21.82 -1.73 -19.16
CA PRO A 181 20.90 -1.87 -20.31
C PRO A 181 19.52 -2.47 -19.98
N LEU A 182 19.47 -3.46 -19.08
CA LEU A 182 18.20 -4.07 -18.63
C LEU A 182 17.48 -3.27 -17.52
N LEU A 183 18.21 -2.82 -16.51
CA LEU A 183 17.62 -2.23 -15.31
C LEU A 183 17.15 -0.80 -15.58
N ASP A 184 17.80 -0.11 -16.52
CA ASP A 184 17.39 1.21 -17.00
C ASP A 184 15.94 1.17 -17.48
N VAL A 185 15.63 0.24 -18.38
CA VAL A 185 14.30 0.07 -19.00
C VAL A 185 13.25 -0.29 -17.96
N LEU A 186 13.54 -1.20 -17.02
CA LEU A 186 12.56 -1.59 -15.99
C LEU A 186 12.50 -0.60 -14.81
N GLY A 187 13.53 0.22 -14.65
CA GLY A 187 13.68 1.18 -13.55
C GLY A 187 12.93 2.50 -13.77
N VAL A 188 12.45 2.79 -14.98
CA VAL A 188 11.70 4.02 -15.25
C VAL A 188 10.27 3.98 -14.68
N MET A 189 9.70 5.17 -14.47
CA MET A 189 8.33 5.33 -13.96
C MET A 189 7.27 4.61 -14.79
N SER A 190 7.49 4.43 -16.09
CA SER A 190 6.56 3.72 -16.97
C SER A 190 6.35 2.26 -16.54
N ALA A 191 7.43 1.52 -16.32
CA ALA A 191 7.38 0.13 -15.87
C ALA A 191 6.79 0.05 -14.45
N LYS A 192 7.27 0.91 -13.54
CA LYS A 192 6.86 0.94 -12.13
C LYS A 192 5.36 1.22 -11.96
N ASN A 193 4.85 2.25 -12.64
CA ASN A 193 3.43 2.61 -12.57
C ASN A 193 2.54 1.53 -13.18
N THR A 194 2.98 0.90 -14.26
CA THR A 194 2.26 -0.23 -14.87
C THR A 194 2.18 -1.40 -13.90
N ALA A 195 3.31 -1.77 -13.30
CA ALA A 195 3.40 -2.87 -12.34
C ALA A 195 2.51 -2.66 -11.12
N VAL A 196 2.56 -1.50 -10.46
CA VAL A 196 1.71 -1.23 -9.29
C VAL A 196 0.22 -1.26 -9.63
N ASN A 197 -0.19 -0.71 -10.78
CA ASN A 197 -1.59 -0.71 -11.18
C ASN A 197 -2.12 -2.12 -11.46
N VAL A 198 -1.30 -2.99 -12.07
CA VAL A 198 -1.62 -4.41 -12.25
C VAL A 198 -1.68 -5.14 -10.91
N MET A 199 -0.80 -4.82 -9.95
CA MET A 199 -0.86 -5.38 -8.59
C MET A 199 -2.14 -4.95 -7.84
N ILE A 200 -2.57 -3.70 -8.01
CA ILE A 200 -3.82 -3.19 -7.44
C ILE A 200 -5.03 -3.94 -8.03
N LEU A 201 -5.09 -4.07 -9.36
CA LEU A 201 -6.16 -4.83 -10.03
C LEU A 201 -6.19 -6.29 -9.55
N THR A 202 -5.02 -6.91 -9.42
CA THR A 202 -4.92 -8.31 -8.95
C THR A 202 -5.37 -8.44 -7.50
N THR A 203 -4.97 -7.51 -6.63
CA THR A 203 -5.41 -7.49 -5.22
C THR A 203 -6.91 -7.26 -5.10
N PHE A 204 -7.46 -6.36 -5.92
CA PHE A 204 -8.90 -6.13 -5.97
C PHE A 204 -9.66 -7.36 -6.44
N LEU A 205 -9.13 -8.09 -7.45
CA LEU A 205 -9.68 -9.37 -7.86
C LEU A 205 -9.67 -10.38 -6.69
N SER A 206 -8.61 -10.44 -5.88
CA SER A 206 -8.56 -11.35 -4.71
C SER A 206 -9.72 -11.07 -3.76
N PHE A 207 -9.98 -9.79 -3.51
CA PHE A 207 -11.08 -9.37 -2.65
C PHE A 207 -12.45 -9.76 -3.22
N LEU A 208 -12.67 -9.57 -4.53
CA LEU A 208 -13.91 -9.99 -5.18
C LEU A 208 -14.14 -11.50 -5.09
N LEU A 209 -13.10 -12.30 -5.36
CA LEU A 209 -13.18 -13.75 -5.26
C LEU A 209 -13.48 -14.19 -3.83
N TYR A 210 -12.81 -13.59 -2.85
CA TYR A 210 -13.05 -13.83 -1.42
C TYR A 210 -14.51 -13.51 -1.04
N ARG A 211 -15.01 -12.35 -1.44
CA ARG A 211 -16.37 -11.90 -1.14
C ARG A 211 -17.46 -12.77 -1.78
N ARG A 212 -17.15 -13.41 -2.91
CA ARG A 212 -18.05 -14.32 -3.63
C ARG A 212 -17.96 -15.77 -3.19
N ALA A 213 -16.98 -16.11 -2.35
CA ALA A 213 -16.62 -17.49 -2.04
C ALA A 213 -17.83 -18.34 -1.58
N ASN A 214 -18.58 -17.87 -0.59
CA ASN A 214 -19.79 -18.54 -0.09
C ASN A 214 -21.10 -18.02 -0.69
N LYS A 215 -21.08 -17.30 -1.81
CA LYS A 215 -22.30 -16.74 -2.40
C LYS A 215 -22.64 -17.38 -3.74
N HIS A 216 -23.94 -17.56 -3.97
CA HIS A 216 -24.51 -17.97 -5.24
C HIS A 216 -25.43 -16.87 -5.78
N PRO A 217 -25.02 -16.16 -6.85
CA PRO A 217 -25.88 -15.17 -7.48
C PRO A 217 -27.13 -15.83 -8.08
N VAL A 218 -28.32 -15.31 -7.75
CA VAL A 218 -29.62 -15.83 -8.24
C VAL A 218 -30.25 -14.93 -9.31
N VAL A 219 -29.66 -13.76 -9.58
CA VAL A 219 -30.16 -12.84 -10.60
C VAL A 219 -30.03 -13.44 -12.01
N PRO A 220 -31.01 -13.26 -12.91
CA PRO A 220 -31.02 -13.93 -14.21
C PRO A 220 -29.86 -13.51 -15.13
N TRP A 221 -29.30 -12.31 -14.90
CA TRP A 221 -28.18 -11.76 -15.65
C TRP A 221 -26.82 -12.05 -15.01
N ALA A 222 -26.72 -12.99 -14.07
CA ALA A 222 -25.50 -13.26 -13.31
C ALA A 222 -24.28 -13.60 -14.20
N ALA A 223 -24.49 -14.43 -15.22
CA ALA A 223 -23.45 -14.79 -16.18
C ALA A 223 -22.97 -13.57 -16.98
N SER A 224 -23.93 -12.80 -17.54
CA SER A 224 -23.63 -11.59 -18.30
C SER A 224 -22.93 -10.53 -17.44
N GLY A 225 -23.37 -10.30 -16.21
CA GLY A 225 -22.74 -9.35 -15.30
C GLY A 225 -21.32 -9.76 -14.91
N THR A 226 -21.09 -11.05 -14.68
CA THR A 226 -19.74 -11.58 -14.41
C THR A 226 -18.82 -11.42 -15.64
N ALA A 227 -19.34 -11.68 -16.85
CA ALA A 227 -18.59 -11.46 -18.09
C ALA A 227 -18.25 -9.97 -18.30
N ILE A 228 -19.19 -9.07 -18.02
CA ILE A 228 -18.96 -7.61 -18.07
C ILE A 228 -17.84 -7.21 -17.11
N GLN A 229 -17.85 -7.69 -15.86
CA GLN A 229 -16.76 -7.39 -14.92
C GLN A 229 -15.41 -7.92 -15.42
N GLY A 230 -15.38 -9.13 -16.00
CA GLY A 230 -14.17 -9.66 -16.64
C GLY A 230 -13.67 -8.76 -17.77
N ALA A 231 -14.57 -8.28 -18.62
CA ALA A 231 -14.24 -7.33 -19.69
C ALA A 231 -13.72 -5.99 -19.15
N MET A 232 -14.27 -5.50 -18.03
CA MET A 232 -13.79 -4.28 -17.37
C MET A 232 -12.38 -4.43 -16.81
N PHE A 233 -12.06 -5.57 -16.18
CA PHE A 233 -10.70 -5.88 -15.76
C PHE A 233 -9.73 -5.92 -16.95
N ALA A 234 -10.13 -6.59 -18.04
CA ALA A 234 -9.32 -6.68 -19.25
C ALA A 234 -9.09 -5.30 -19.89
N LEU A 235 -10.12 -4.47 -19.95
CA LEU A 235 -10.04 -3.09 -20.46
C LEU A 235 -9.12 -2.24 -19.59
N ALA A 236 -9.27 -2.28 -18.27
CA ALA A 236 -8.42 -1.54 -17.35
C ALA A 236 -6.95 -1.96 -17.48
N ALA A 237 -6.68 -3.28 -17.54
CA ALA A 237 -5.34 -3.81 -17.77
C ALA A 237 -4.78 -3.37 -19.14
N ALA A 238 -5.60 -3.37 -20.19
CA ALA A 238 -5.19 -2.91 -21.53
C ALA A 238 -4.82 -1.42 -21.54
N VAL A 239 -5.61 -0.56 -20.89
CA VAL A 239 -5.29 0.87 -20.75
C VAL A 239 -4.02 1.08 -19.95
N VAL A 240 -3.84 0.36 -18.84
CA VAL A 240 -2.63 0.42 -18.02
C VAL A 240 -1.40 0.02 -18.85
N LEU A 241 -1.47 -1.10 -19.57
CA LEU A 241 -0.39 -1.58 -20.44
C LEU A 241 -0.11 -0.62 -21.60
N PHE A 242 -1.15 -0.07 -22.25
CA PHE A 242 -1.00 0.86 -23.35
C PHE A 242 -0.20 2.10 -22.94
N TYR A 243 -0.62 2.78 -21.87
CA TYR A 243 0.11 3.95 -21.37
C TYR A 243 1.49 3.60 -20.80
N GLY A 244 1.64 2.39 -20.26
CA GLY A 244 2.91 1.86 -19.79
C GLY A 244 3.93 1.62 -20.89
N VAL A 245 3.49 1.09 -22.04
CA VAL A 245 4.33 0.88 -23.21
C VAL A 245 4.56 2.19 -23.95
N TYR A 246 3.52 2.98 -24.15
CA TYR A 246 3.62 4.26 -24.86
C TYR A 246 4.51 5.26 -24.11
N GLY A 247 4.56 5.18 -22.79
CA GLY A 247 5.45 5.98 -21.94
C GLY A 247 6.94 5.90 -22.33
N TYR A 248 7.41 4.79 -22.91
CA TYR A 248 8.81 4.66 -23.37
C TYR A 248 9.14 5.49 -24.60
N PHE A 249 8.14 5.92 -25.37
CA PHE A 249 8.31 6.64 -26.64
C PHE A 249 8.06 8.15 -26.52
N VAL A 250 7.87 8.65 -25.29
CA VAL A 250 7.60 10.07 -25.00
C VAL A 250 8.57 10.62 -23.95
N GLU A 251 8.65 11.95 -23.90
CA GLU A 251 9.40 12.70 -22.89
C GLU A 251 8.88 12.44 -21.47
N ASP A 252 9.76 12.60 -20.47
CA ASP A 252 9.47 12.26 -19.08
C ASP A 252 8.29 13.05 -18.48
N VAL A 253 8.12 14.32 -18.85
CA VAL A 253 7.00 15.14 -18.37
C VAL A 253 5.66 14.59 -18.88
N VAL A 254 5.60 14.19 -20.16
CA VAL A 254 4.41 13.57 -20.76
C VAL A 254 4.15 12.20 -20.13
N ARG A 255 5.20 11.41 -19.92
CA ARG A 255 5.15 10.10 -19.25
C ARG A 255 4.57 10.19 -17.84
N ILE A 256 4.95 11.20 -17.06
CA ILE A 256 4.37 11.45 -15.73
C ILE A 256 2.87 11.71 -15.85
N GLY A 257 2.44 12.48 -16.85
CA GLY A 257 1.02 12.72 -17.15
C GLY A 257 0.22 11.45 -17.42
N PHE A 258 0.81 10.45 -18.09
CA PHE A 258 0.14 9.18 -18.38
C PHE A 258 -0.26 8.38 -17.14
N SER A 259 0.44 8.57 -16.01
CA SER A 259 0.07 7.94 -14.75
C SER A 259 -1.38 8.26 -14.34
N VAL A 260 -1.88 9.46 -14.64
CA VAL A 260 -3.26 9.87 -14.33
C VAL A 260 -4.26 8.98 -15.06
N TYR A 261 -4.05 8.68 -16.34
CA TYR A 261 -4.96 7.83 -17.11
C TYR A 261 -4.94 6.39 -16.62
N GLN A 262 -3.77 5.85 -16.26
CA GLN A 262 -3.66 4.52 -15.65
C GLN A 262 -4.45 4.44 -14.34
N VAL A 263 -4.26 5.42 -13.46
CA VAL A 263 -4.93 5.50 -12.16
C VAL A 263 -6.44 5.62 -12.32
N LEU A 264 -6.91 6.51 -13.20
CA LEU A 264 -8.34 6.69 -13.46
C LEU A 264 -8.98 5.41 -14.01
N ALA A 265 -8.30 4.69 -14.90
CA ALA A 265 -8.79 3.42 -15.44
C ALA A 265 -8.94 2.36 -14.33
N VAL A 266 -7.96 2.24 -13.43
CA VAL A 266 -8.02 1.31 -12.30
C VAL A 266 -9.12 1.69 -11.30
N LEU A 267 -9.22 2.97 -10.93
CA LEU A 267 -10.27 3.45 -10.02
C LEU A 267 -11.67 3.27 -10.62
N ALA A 268 -11.86 3.60 -11.89
CA ALA A 268 -13.13 3.38 -12.60
C ALA A 268 -13.50 1.90 -12.61
N CYS A 269 -12.53 1.02 -12.87
CA CYS A 269 -12.73 -0.43 -12.79
C CYS A 269 -13.15 -0.86 -11.38
N ILE A 270 -12.43 -0.44 -10.34
CA ILE A 270 -12.75 -0.80 -8.95
C ILE A 270 -14.17 -0.38 -8.59
N ILE A 271 -14.53 0.88 -8.86
CA ILE A 271 -15.84 1.43 -8.50
C ILE A 271 -16.95 0.71 -9.26
N ALA A 272 -16.87 0.66 -10.59
CA ALA A 272 -17.95 0.12 -11.40
C ALA A 272 -18.09 -1.41 -11.24
N VAL A 273 -16.98 -2.16 -11.09
CA VAL A 273 -17.05 -3.59 -10.77
C VAL A 273 -17.67 -3.82 -9.40
N THR A 274 -17.34 -3.00 -8.40
CA THR A 274 -17.95 -3.08 -7.06
C THR A 274 -19.45 -2.80 -7.10
N VAL A 275 -19.90 -1.82 -7.88
CA VAL A 275 -21.32 -1.51 -8.06
C VAL A 275 -22.05 -2.70 -8.71
N ILE A 276 -21.49 -3.26 -9.78
CA ILE A 276 -22.05 -4.45 -10.44
C ILE A 276 -22.05 -5.64 -9.47
N ASP A 277 -20.99 -5.84 -8.69
CA ASP A 277 -20.91 -6.91 -7.71
C ASP A 277 -21.99 -6.80 -6.63
N LEU A 278 -22.23 -5.60 -6.12
CA LEU A 278 -23.32 -5.32 -5.19
C LEU A 278 -24.69 -5.66 -5.79
N ALA A 279 -24.91 -5.33 -7.06
CA ALA A 279 -26.16 -5.64 -7.76
C ALA A 279 -26.32 -7.15 -8.05
N LEU A 280 -25.24 -7.83 -8.43
CA LEU A 280 -25.19 -9.26 -8.70
C LEU A 280 -25.49 -10.11 -7.46
N LEU A 281 -25.02 -9.64 -6.29
CA LEU A 281 -25.17 -10.35 -5.03
C LEU A 281 -26.49 -10.02 -4.30
N ARG A 282 -27.40 -9.26 -4.91
CA ARG A 282 -28.74 -9.03 -4.34
C ARG A 282 -29.52 -10.32 -4.29
N GLY A 283 -29.98 -10.69 -3.09
CA GLY A 283 -30.71 -11.94 -2.87
C GLY A 283 -29.87 -13.21 -3.07
N ALA A 284 -28.54 -13.10 -3.13
CA ALA A 284 -27.67 -14.26 -3.33
C ALA A 284 -27.85 -15.29 -2.21
N GLU A 285 -27.96 -16.55 -2.60
CA GLU A 285 -28.05 -17.67 -1.66
C GLU A 285 -26.68 -17.96 -1.04
N SER A 286 -26.68 -18.29 0.24
CA SER A 286 -25.47 -18.71 0.96
C SER A 286 -25.15 -20.16 0.64
N ARG A 287 -23.91 -20.44 0.26
CA ARG A 287 -23.36 -21.80 0.10
C ARG A 287 -22.85 -22.40 1.41
N GLY A 288 -22.99 -21.67 2.52
CA GLY A 288 -22.56 -22.07 3.84
C GLY A 288 -22.01 -20.90 4.64
N GLU A 289 -22.07 -21.02 5.95
CA GLU A 289 -21.52 -20.03 6.86
C GLU A 289 -19.99 -20.08 6.89
N ILE A 290 -19.37 -18.93 7.14
CA ILE A 290 -17.93 -18.83 7.30
C ILE A 290 -17.56 -19.51 8.62
N ARG A 291 -16.63 -20.46 8.56
CA ARG A 291 -16.14 -21.20 9.74
C ARG A 291 -15.06 -20.40 10.46
N TRP A 292 -15.46 -19.33 11.13
CA TRP A 292 -14.54 -18.49 11.90
C TRP A 292 -13.74 -19.32 12.91
N GLY A 293 -12.47 -19.00 13.08
CA GLY A 293 -11.56 -19.72 13.97
C GLY A 293 -10.82 -20.87 13.29
N HIS A 294 -11.29 -21.34 12.13
CA HIS A 294 -10.63 -22.40 11.35
C HIS A 294 -9.55 -21.86 10.39
N MET A 295 -8.71 -20.95 10.88
CA MET A 295 -7.50 -20.54 10.17
C MET A 295 -6.26 -21.26 10.71
N PRO A 296 -5.29 -21.61 9.86
CA PRO A 296 -4.00 -22.09 10.34
C PRO A 296 -3.19 -20.94 10.97
N PRO A 297 -2.33 -21.20 11.99
CA PRO A 297 -1.52 -20.17 12.65
C PRO A 297 -0.71 -19.26 11.72
N ARG A 298 -0.23 -19.81 10.59
CA ARG A 298 0.53 -19.07 9.57
C ARG A 298 -0.20 -17.87 8.97
N SER A 299 -1.53 -17.85 9.01
CA SER A 299 -2.32 -16.69 8.58
C SER A 299 -2.09 -15.48 9.49
N GLN A 300 -1.93 -15.69 10.79
CA GLN A 300 -1.74 -14.63 11.76
C GLN A 300 -0.37 -13.98 11.62
N TYR A 301 0.64 -14.75 11.19
CA TYR A 301 1.95 -14.21 10.83
C TYR A 301 1.86 -13.22 9.66
N ALA A 302 0.94 -13.42 8.71
CA ALA A 302 0.70 -12.45 7.65
C ALA A 302 0.17 -11.11 8.18
N LEU A 303 -0.70 -11.16 9.20
CA LEU A 303 -1.21 -9.95 9.86
C LEU A 303 -0.11 -9.20 10.62
N PHE A 304 0.80 -9.93 11.29
CA PHE A 304 1.99 -9.31 11.89
C PHE A 304 2.90 -8.69 10.85
N VAL A 305 3.17 -9.40 9.74
CA VAL A 305 3.97 -8.85 8.62
C VAL A 305 3.35 -7.55 8.12
N LEU A 306 2.02 -7.47 7.95
CA LEU A 306 1.36 -6.22 7.56
C LEU A 306 1.65 -5.07 8.53
N ALA A 307 1.41 -5.27 9.83
CA ALA A 307 1.64 -4.24 10.84
C ALA A 307 3.11 -3.79 10.91
N VAL A 308 4.03 -4.76 10.97
CA VAL A 308 5.48 -4.54 11.03
C VAL A 308 5.92 -3.77 9.79
N THR A 309 5.70 -4.32 8.59
CA THR A 309 6.14 -3.70 7.33
C THR A 309 5.54 -2.31 7.12
N PHE A 310 4.28 -2.09 7.49
CA PHE A 310 3.66 -0.77 7.36
C PHE A 310 4.27 0.25 8.33
N THR A 311 4.64 -0.18 9.55
CA THR A 311 5.31 0.69 10.53
C THR A 311 6.67 1.16 9.99
N TRP A 312 7.46 0.26 9.41
CA TRP A 312 8.73 0.61 8.74
C TRP A 312 8.51 1.56 7.56
N LEU A 313 7.50 1.27 6.72
CA LEU A 313 7.14 2.12 5.59
C LEU A 313 6.79 3.54 6.05
N MET A 314 6.02 3.69 7.12
CA MET A 314 5.68 5.00 7.69
C MET A 314 6.91 5.78 8.16
N GLY A 315 7.84 5.11 8.85
CA GLY A 315 9.11 5.72 9.26
C GLY A 315 9.96 6.16 8.07
N LEU A 316 10.09 5.29 7.06
CA LEU A 316 10.83 5.56 5.82
C LEU A 316 10.24 6.77 5.06
N MET A 317 8.91 6.82 4.90
CA MET A 317 8.24 7.92 4.21
C MET A 317 8.21 9.21 5.04
N GLY A 318 8.28 9.10 6.36
CA GLY A 318 8.55 10.24 7.25
C GLY A 318 9.90 10.88 6.93
N PHE A 319 10.96 10.06 6.85
CA PHE A 319 12.29 10.52 6.48
C PHE A 319 12.33 11.10 5.06
N ALA A 320 11.76 10.41 4.06
CA ALA A 320 11.73 10.91 2.67
C ALA A 320 11.14 12.33 2.57
N ARG A 321 9.98 12.55 3.19
CA ARG A 321 9.31 13.87 3.18
C ARG A 321 10.09 14.95 3.93
N SER A 322 10.89 14.58 4.93
CA SER A 322 11.75 15.53 5.61
C SER A 322 13.03 15.81 4.83
N GLY A 323 13.65 14.76 4.29
CA GLY A 323 14.92 14.83 3.57
C GLY A 323 14.82 15.55 2.23
N ILE A 324 13.66 15.55 1.56
CA ILE A 324 13.47 16.36 0.34
C ILE A 324 13.63 17.86 0.59
N ARG A 325 13.50 18.33 1.84
CA ARG A 325 13.72 19.73 2.20
C ARG A 325 15.19 20.08 2.45
N GLN A 326 16.09 19.09 2.44
CA GLN A 326 17.53 19.29 2.65
C GLN A 326 17.84 20.14 3.90
N HIS A 327 18.38 21.35 3.70
CA HIS A 327 18.77 22.30 4.75
C HIS A 327 17.69 23.35 5.01
N TRP A 328 16.43 23.04 4.74
CA TRP A 328 15.31 23.98 4.88
C TRP A 328 14.25 23.42 5.82
N HIS A 329 13.78 24.25 6.75
CA HIS A 329 12.56 23.96 7.52
C HIS A 329 11.32 24.20 6.65
N VAL A 330 11.35 25.29 5.87
CA VAL A 330 10.40 25.61 4.81
C VAL A 330 11.22 25.86 3.55
N TRP A 331 11.01 25.04 2.52
CA TRP A 331 11.82 25.08 1.29
C TRP A 331 11.89 26.49 0.69
N GLU A 332 13.11 26.98 0.43
CA GLU A 332 13.41 28.32 -0.11
C GLU A 332 12.96 29.53 0.75
N VAL A 333 12.32 29.30 1.90
CA VAL A 333 11.81 30.37 2.77
C VAL A 333 12.58 30.45 4.09
N MET A 334 12.77 29.31 4.76
CA MET A 334 13.42 29.24 6.07
C MET A 334 14.53 28.21 6.04
N ARG A 335 15.76 28.68 5.81
CA ARG A 335 16.96 27.85 5.82
C ARG A 335 17.33 27.52 7.26
N ASP A 336 17.67 26.27 7.51
CA ASP A 336 18.32 25.83 8.73
C ASP A 336 19.78 26.27 8.71
N THR A 337 20.13 27.20 9.60
CA THR A 337 21.49 27.73 9.77
C THR A 337 22.23 27.09 10.94
N SER A 338 21.64 26.07 11.58
CA SER A 338 22.26 25.38 12.68
C SER A 338 23.48 24.56 12.20
N PRO A 339 24.45 24.27 13.09
CA PRO A 339 25.57 23.38 12.77
C PRO A 339 25.13 21.95 12.37
N TYR A 340 23.88 21.60 12.65
CA TYR A 340 23.30 20.28 12.41
C TYR A 340 22.38 20.24 11.19
N ALA A 341 22.33 21.33 10.41
CA ALA A 341 21.56 21.41 9.18
C ALA A 341 22.12 20.44 8.13
N ALA A 342 21.69 19.18 8.15
CA ALA A 342 22.12 18.15 7.23
C ALA A 342 21.02 17.11 7.01
N THR A 343 21.01 16.51 5.81
CA THR A 343 20.22 15.29 5.58
C THR A 343 21.10 14.09 5.90
N PRO A 344 20.75 13.26 6.89
CA PRO A 344 21.57 12.10 7.25
C PRO A 344 21.64 11.11 6.09
N GLY A 345 22.78 10.43 5.98
CA GLY A 345 22.95 9.34 5.01
C GLY A 345 21.96 8.20 5.29
N LEU A 346 21.61 7.46 4.23
CA LEU A 346 20.57 6.43 4.27
C LEU A 346 20.80 5.38 5.35
N GLY A 347 22.05 4.96 5.59
CA GLY A 347 22.38 3.99 6.64
C GLY A 347 22.09 4.50 8.05
N TYR A 348 22.45 5.76 8.36
CA TYR A 348 22.14 6.37 9.64
C TYR A 348 20.61 6.53 9.81
N ALA A 349 19.95 7.04 8.77
CA ALA A 349 18.49 7.21 8.78
C ALA A 349 17.78 5.86 8.98
N ALA A 350 18.20 4.80 8.30
CA ALA A 350 17.65 3.45 8.44
C ALA A 350 17.81 2.89 9.85
N ASN A 351 18.97 3.10 10.49
CA ASN A 351 19.20 2.68 11.88
C ASN A 351 18.29 3.44 12.84
N MET A 352 18.17 4.76 12.69
CA MET A 352 17.30 5.58 13.54
C MET A 352 15.82 5.22 13.36
N ILE A 353 15.37 5.09 12.10
CA ILE A 353 14.01 4.64 11.79
C ILE A 353 13.75 3.27 12.43
N SER A 354 14.68 2.31 12.28
CA SER A 354 14.51 0.97 12.85
C SER A 354 14.45 1.01 14.38
N ALA A 355 15.27 1.83 15.03
CA ALA A 355 15.18 2.03 16.48
C ALA A 355 13.81 2.58 16.90
N CYS A 356 13.31 3.63 16.24
CA CYS A 356 11.99 4.18 16.51
C CYS A 356 10.87 3.16 16.28
N VAL A 357 10.95 2.38 15.20
CA VAL A 357 9.97 1.35 14.86
C VAL A 357 9.98 0.22 15.90
N LEU A 358 11.15 -0.24 16.33
CA LEU A 358 11.27 -1.27 17.36
C LEU A 358 10.75 -0.79 18.71
N ILE A 359 11.02 0.47 19.09
CA ILE A 359 10.44 1.07 20.30
C ILE A 359 8.91 1.11 20.18
N PHE A 360 8.38 1.61 19.06
CA PHE A 360 6.95 1.68 18.83
C PHE A 360 6.29 0.29 18.88
N LEU A 361 6.84 -0.71 18.18
CA LEU A 361 6.32 -2.07 18.20
C LEU A 361 6.45 -2.72 19.58
N GLY A 362 7.51 -2.40 20.33
CA GLY A 362 7.65 -2.80 21.73
C GLY A 362 6.55 -2.22 22.62
N LEU A 363 6.22 -0.93 22.44
CA LEU A 363 5.10 -0.29 23.14
C LEU A 363 3.75 -0.91 22.75
N VAL A 364 3.54 -1.20 21.46
CA VAL A 364 2.33 -1.89 20.98
C VAL A 364 2.22 -3.29 21.57
N ALA A 365 3.30 -4.07 21.58
CA ALA A 365 3.33 -5.39 22.20
C ALA A 365 3.06 -5.33 23.71
N PHE A 366 3.60 -4.32 24.39
CA PHE A 366 3.31 -4.07 25.81
C PHE A 366 1.82 -3.75 26.04
N ILE A 367 1.21 -2.92 25.19
CA ILE A 367 -0.23 -2.62 25.24
C ILE A 367 -1.06 -3.88 25.00
N PHE A 368 -0.69 -4.71 24.02
CA PHE A 368 -1.38 -5.96 23.72
C PHE A 368 -1.36 -6.92 24.91
N TRP A 369 -0.20 -7.03 25.56
CA TRP A 369 -0.02 -7.83 26.77
C TRP A 369 -0.84 -7.28 27.95
N LEU A 370 -0.81 -5.98 28.18
CA LEU A 370 -1.58 -5.32 29.25
C LEU A 370 -3.10 -5.50 29.04
N GLY A 371 -3.58 -5.38 27.81
CA GLY A 371 -4.97 -5.68 27.46
C GLY A 371 -5.34 -7.13 27.77
N GLY A 372 -4.44 -8.08 27.51
CA GLY A 372 -4.63 -9.48 27.87
C GLY A 372 -4.77 -9.70 29.38
N LEU A 373 -3.97 -9.02 30.21
CA LEU A 373 -4.07 -9.09 31.67
C LEU A 373 -5.38 -8.50 32.19
N ALA A 374 -5.80 -7.36 31.64
CA ALA A 374 -7.03 -6.68 32.05
C ALA A 374 -8.27 -7.58 31.83
N GLU A 375 -8.35 -8.25 30.68
CA GLU A 375 -9.44 -9.18 30.41
C GLU A 375 -9.45 -10.37 31.36
N HIS A 376 -8.29 -11.01 31.61
CA HIS A 376 -8.20 -12.12 32.57
C HIS A 376 -8.66 -11.71 33.97
N ALA A 377 -8.36 -10.48 34.39
CA ALA A 377 -8.83 -9.94 35.66
C ALA A 377 -10.35 -9.76 35.68
N MET A 378 -10.95 -9.31 34.56
CA MET A 378 -12.41 -9.15 34.43
C MET A 378 -13.14 -10.50 34.41
N THR A 379 -12.63 -11.51 33.70
CA THR A 379 -13.26 -12.85 33.66
C THR A 379 -13.24 -13.53 35.03
N LYS A 380 -12.21 -13.27 35.85
CA LYS A 380 -12.12 -13.80 37.23
C LYS A 380 -13.13 -13.15 38.18
N HIS A 381 -13.73 -12.02 37.83
CA HIS A 381 -14.65 -11.26 38.69
C HIS A 381 -16.11 -11.30 38.22
N GLN A 382 -16.42 -11.98 37.13
CA GLN A 382 -17.81 -12.32 36.80
C GLN A 382 -18.27 -13.47 37.72
N PRO A 383 -19.29 -13.28 38.58
CA PRO A 383 -19.90 -14.40 39.28
C PRO A 383 -20.48 -15.35 38.24
N ALA A 384 -20.27 -16.65 38.42
CA ALA A 384 -20.87 -17.66 37.55
C ALA A 384 -22.39 -17.45 37.53
N GLU A 385 -22.92 -17.02 36.39
CA GLU A 385 -24.36 -16.98 36.19
C GLU A 385 -24.87 -18.44 36.27
N ALA A 386 -25.79 -18.65 37.21
CA ALA A 386 -26.35 -19.95 37.59
C ALA A 386 -27.47 -20.41 36.66
#